data_AF-A0A535TGN9-F1
#
_entry.id   AF-A0A535TGN9-F1
#
_cell.length_a   1.000
_cell.length_b   1.000
_cell.length_c   1.000
_cell.angle_alpha   90.00
_cell.angle_beta   90.00
_cell.angle_gamma   90.00
#
_symmetry.space_group_name_H-M   'P 1'
#
loop_
_entity.id
_entity.type
_entity.pdbx_description
1 polymer ?
#
loop_
_entity_poly.entity_id
_entity_poly.type
_entity_poly.pdbx_seq_one_letter_code
_entity_poly.pdbx_strand_id
1 'polypeptide(L)' 'MTLYEGAVRIVGKDGRELVPWRVAVYERGRVTRFATVPATTVAEAARRANVLYPKGAAIAF' A
#
# COMPACT_ATOMS: atom_id res chain seq x y z
N MET A 1 16.71 -11.58 -16.00
CA MET A 1 15.28 -11.40 -15.66
C MET A 1 15.09 -9.96 -15.25
N THR A 2 14.44 -9.18 -16.11
CA THR A 2 14.30 -7.73 -16.03
C THR A 2 13.31 -7.36 -14.94
N LEU A 3 13.70 -6.47 -14.02
CA LEU A 3 12.78 -5.86 -13.07
C LEU A 3 11.86 -4.91 -13.88
N TYR A 4 10.58 -5.26 -14.02
CA TYR A 4 9.60 -4.28 -14.48
C TYR A 4 9.25 -3.40 -13.27
N GLU A 5 9.47 -2.08 -13.37
CA GLU A 5 8.72 -1.08 -12.62
C GLU A 5 7.24 -1.17 -13.07
N GLY A 6 6.56 -2.23 -12.62
CA GLY A 6 5.20 -2.56 -13.00
C GLY A 6 4.25 -2.21 -11.87
N ALA A 7 3.83 -0.95 -11.79
CA ALA A 7 2.61 -0.61 -11.07
C ALA A 7 1.44 -1.26 -11.83
N VAL A 8 1.02 -2.46 -11.42
CA VAL A 8 -0.14 -3.17 -11.99
C VAL A 8 -1.40 -2.36 -11.66
N ARG A 9 -1.90 -1.55 -12.59
CA ARG A 9 -3.14 -0.77 -12.39
C ARG A 9 -4.33 -1.74 -12.33
N ILE A 10 -5.03 -1.76 -11.21
CA ILE A 10 -6.25 -2.54 -11.01
C ILE A 10 -7.43 -1.63 -11.34
N VAL A 11 -8.09 -1.86 -12.47
CA VAL A 11 -9.29 -1.09 -12.85
C VAL A 11 -10.52 -1.79 -12.27
N GLY A 12 -11.21 -1.11 -11.35
CA GLY A 12 -12.48 -1.57 -10.79
C GLY A 12 -13.60 -1.57 -11.83
N LYS A 13 -14.67 -2.32 -11.56
CA LYS A 13 -15.88 -2.37 -12.43
C LYS A 13 -16.57 -1.00 -12.57
N ASP A 14 -16.30 -0.09 -11.65
CA ASP A 14 -16.72 1.30 -11.62
C ASP A 14 -15.78 2.25 -12.39
N GLY A 15 -14.76 1.71 -13.07
CA GLY A 15 -13.77 2.48 -13.84
C GLY A 15 -12.69 3.13 -12.98
N ARG A 16 -12.69 2.93 -11.65
CA ARG A 16 -11.66 3.52 -10.78
C ARG A 16 -10.38 2.73 -10.86
N GLU A 17 -9.28 3.43 -11.12
CA GLU A 17 -7.95 2.85 -11.15
C GLU A 17 -7.36 2.82 -9.73
N LEU A 18 -7.00 1.62 -9.27
CA LEU A 18 -6.25 1.40 -8.04
C LEU A 18 -4.81 1.07 -8.40
N VAL A 19 -3.89 1.71 -7.70
CA VAL A 19 -2.45 1.43 -7.81
C VAL A 19 -2.04 0.57 -6.61
N PRO A 20 -1.24 -0.49 -6.82
CA PRO A 20 -0.76 -1.35 -5.74
C PRO A 20 0.43 -0.69 -5.05
N TRP A 21 0.13 0.16 -4.06
CA TRP A 21 1.15 0.86 -3.28
C TRP A 21 1.87 -0.09 -2.34
N ARG A 22 3.19 0.08 -2.19
CA ARG A 22 3.94 -0.66 -1.19
C ARG A 22 3.91 0.13 0.11
N VAL A 23 3.67 -0.57 1.22
CA VAL A 23 3.45 0.06 2.53
C VAL A 23 4.36 -0.61 3.55
N ALA A 24 5.15 0.19 4.24
CA ALA A 24 5.92 -0.24 5.40
C ALA A 24 5.08 -0.02 6.67
N VAL A 25 4.94 -1.06 7.49
CA VAL A 25 4.29 -1.01 8.80
C VAL A 25 5.37 -0.97 9.87
N TYR A 26 5.30 0.04 10.72
CA TYR A 26 6.24 0.27 11.82
C TYR A 26 5.57 -0.05 13.15
N GLU A 27 6.27 -0.78 14.00
CA GLU A 27 5.91 -0.94 15.42
C GLU A 27 7.10 -0.48 16.26
N ARG A 28 6.87 0.44 17.20
CA ARG A 28 7.94 1.02 18.05
C ARG A 28 9.15 1.55 17.25
N GLY A 29 8.89 2.21 16.12
CA GLY A 29 9.91 2.82 15.27
C GLY A 29 10.70 1.86 14.37
N ARG A 30 10.37 0.56 14.35
CA ARG A 30 10.99 -0.44 13.47
C ARG A 30 10.00 -0.98 12.46
N VAL A 31 10.43 -1.19 11.22
CA VAL A 31 9.62 -1.89 10.23
C VAL A 31 9.41 -3.33 10.67
N THR A 32 8.16 -3.72 10.85
CA THR A 32 7.78 -5.11 11.18
C THR A 32 7.25 -5.85 9.97
N ARG A 33 6.74 -5.14 8.95
CA ARG A 33 6.15 -5.75 7.76
C ARG A 33 6.15 -4.79 6.57
N PHE A 34 6.24 -5.38 5.38
CA PHE A 34 5.81 -4.73 4.13
C PHE A 34 4.51 -5.36 3.64
N ALA A 35 3.58 -4.53 3.20
CA ALA A 35 2.32 -4.94 2.59
C ALA A 35 2.12 -4.23 1.25
N THR A 36 1.34 -4.82 0.35
CA THR A 36 0.89 -4.17 -0.87
C THR A 36 -0.60 -3.85 -0.72
N VAL A 37 -0.96 -2.58 -0.86
CA VAL A 37 -2.34 -2.12 -0.66
C VAL A 37 -2.83 -1.39 -1.91
N PRO A 38 -3.80 -1.97 -2.65
CA PRO A 38 -4.46 -1.29 -3.75
C PRO A 38 -5.22 -0.05 -3.24
N ALA A 39 -4.88 1.12 -3.76
CA ALA A 39 -5.55 2.38 -3.45
C ALA A 39 -5.40 3.40 -4.59
N THR A 40 -6.26 4.41 -4.61
CA THR A 40 -6.16 5.48 -5.62
C THR A 40 -5.01 6.45 -5.32
N THR A 41 -4.62 6.58 -4.05
CA THR A 41 -3.56 7.48 -3.60
C THR A 41 -2.69 6.84 -2.51
N VAL A 42 -1.48 7.36 -2.34
CA VAL A 42 -0.55 6.98 -1.25
C VAL A 42 -1.20 7.15 0.12
N ALA A 43 -1.89 8.27 0.37
CA ALA A 43 -2.54 8.55 1.64
C ALA A 43 -3.67 7.55 1.95
N GLU A 44 -4.44 7.17 0.92
CA GLU A 44 -5.46 6.14 1.05
C GLU A 44 -4.84 4.76 1.33
N ALA A 45 -3.73 4.40 0.66
CA ALA A 45 -3.02 3.15 0.93
C ALA A 45 -2.51 3.07 2.37
N ALA A 46 -1.89 4.14 2.87
CA ALA A 46 -1.44 4.24 4.26
C ALA A 46 -2.61 4.15 5.25
N ARG A 47 -3.73 4.84 4.98
CA ARG A 47 -4.94 4.76 5.81
C ARG A 47 -5.50 3.33 5.86
N ARG A 48 -5.65 2.67 4.71
CA ARG A 48 -6.11 1.28 4.62
C ARG A 48 -5.17 0.33 5.36
N ALA A 49 -3.86 0.51 5.23
CA ALA A 49 -2.88 -0.27 5.96
C ALA A 49 -2.95 -0.05 7.48
N ASN A 50 -3.18 1.18 7.96
CA ASN A 50 -3.39 1.45 9.39
C ASN A 50 -4.63 0.73 9.94
N VAL A 51 -5.70 0.60 9.16
CA VAL A 51 -6.89 -0.17 9.56
C VAL A 51 -6.57 -1.67 9.67
N LEU A 52 -5.78 -2.21 8.74
CA LEU A 52 -5.35 -3.62 8.76
C LEU A 52 -4.35 -3.91 9.88
N TYR A 53 -3.55 -2.92 10.27
CA TYR A 53 -2.46 -3.04 11.24
C TYR A 53 -2.52 -1.95 12.32
N PRO A 54 -3.55 -1.95 13.18
CA PRO A 54 -3.84 -0.84 14.10
C PRO A 54 -2.79 -0.64 15.21
N LYS A 55 -1.93 -1.63 15.43
CA LYS A 55 -0.83 -1.55 16.41
C LYS A 55 0.43 -0.86 15.87
N GLY A 56 0.47 -0.58 14.56
CA GLY A 56 1.61 0.04 13.90
C GLY A 56 1.25 1.31 13.14
N ALA A 57 2.28 2.07 12.77
CA ALA A 57 2.15 3.21 11.86
C ALA A 57 2.48 2.74 10.43
N ALA A 58 1.61 3.03 9.46
CA ALA A 58 1.79 2.65 8.08
C ALA A 58 2.22 3.84 7.21
N ILE A 59 3.26 3.64 6.40
CA ILE A 59 3.78 4.62 5.43
C ILE A 59 3.79 3.96 4.05
N ALA A 60 3.11 4.56 3.08
CA ALA A 60 3.02 4.08 1.71
C ALA A 60 3.98 4.83 0.78
N PHE A 61 4.44 4.17 -0.27
CA PHE A 61 5.38 4.65 -1.30
C PHE A 61 5.11 3.98 -2.65
#